data_AF-A0A559KT44-F1
#
_entry.id   AF-A0A559KT44-F1
#
_cell.length_a   1.000
_cell.length_b   1.000
_cell.length_c   1.000
_cell.angle_alpha   90.00
_cell.angle_beta   90.00
_cell.angle_gamma   90.00
#
_symmetry.space_group_name_H-M   'P 1'
#
loop_
_entity.id
_entity.type
_entity.pdbx_description
1 polymer ?
#
loop_
_entity_poly.entity_id
_entity_poly.type
_entity_poly.pdbx_seq_one_letter_code
_entity_poly.pdbx_strand_id
1 'polypeptide(L)'
;MGHFRSNGVELSKDGVIKLGSEIEVPYYLPIPADKRDDNGTYALSKSVDGRFYAMLDFTNRPTSVRRLKTDVEIKPTKKGYDLDFEVTGEDNVELTFELTFREGGKFKGVKEILDSDNTTIYHLIEGKGEYSVGDDKITFGPGNGKGPIAADAGEQYSWHGGNLTLQGNHVYITGTTPLKYTLNLGFA
;
A
#
# COMPACT_ATOMS: atom_id res chain seq x y z
N MET A 1 -1.96 4.70 -5.97
CA MET A 1 -1.01 3.56 -6.13
C MET A 1 -1.59 2.41 -5.32
N GLY A 2 -1.78 1.23 -5.90
CA GLY A 2 -2.57 0.15 -5.28
C GLY A 2 -1.84 -0.59 -4.15
N HIS A 3 -2.45 -1.68 -3.67
CA HIS A 3 -1.86 -2.54 -2.63
C HIS A 3 -0.47 -3.08 -3.02
N PHE A 4 0.41 -3.18 -2.01
CA PHE A 4 1.69 -3.85 -2.14
C PHE A 4 1.50 -5.33 -2.50
N ARG A 5 2.16 -5.76 -3.58
CA ARG A 5 2.30 -7.16 -3.96
C ARG A 5 3.77 -7.40 -4.28
N SER A 6 4.40 -8.29 -3.53
CA SER A 6 5.80 -8.61 -3.77
C SER A 6 5.96 -9.31 -5.12
N ASN A 7 7.01 -8.94 -5.86
CA ASN A 7 7.41 -9.60 -7.09
C ASN A 7 8.13 -10.94 -6.85
N GLY A 8 8.39 -11.28 -5.59
CA GLY A 8 9.02 -12.53 -5.18
C GLY A 8 9.25 -12.60 -3.67
N VAL A 9 9.83 -13.70 -3.22
CA VAL A 9 10.24 -13.86 -1.82
C VAL A 9 11.66 -14.41 -1.84
N GLU A 10 12.58 -13.71 -1.18
CA GLU A 10 13.92 -14.23 -0.91
C GLU A 10 14.03 -14.57 0.59
N LEU A 11 14.48 -15.79 0.89
CA LEU A 11 14.72 -16.24 2.26
C LEU A 11 16.21 -16.55 2.43
N SER A 12 16.86 -15.85 3.36
CA SER A 12 18.25 -16.09 3.70
C SER A 12 18.43 -17.27 4.66
N LYS A 13 19.66 -17.77 4.80
CA LYS A 13 19.98 -18.90 5.70
C LYS A 13 19.78 -18.57 7.19
N ASP A 14 19.90 -17.30 7.55
CA ASP A 14 19.68 -16.75 8.89
C ASP A 14 18.22 -16.35 9.15
N GLY A 15 17.31 -16.66 8.22
CA GLY A 15 15.86 -16.50 8.41
C GLY A 15 15.31 -15.12 8.07
N VAL A 16 16.12 -14.24 7.47
CA VAL A 16 15.68 -12.93 6.98
C VAL A 16 14.91 -13.10 5.68
N ILE A 17 13.74 -12.46 5.58
CA ILE A 17 12.90 -12.49 4.39
C ILE A 17 12.99 -11.13 3.70
N LYS A 18 13.18 -11.12 2.38
CA LYS A 18 13.12 -9.90 1.56
C LYS A 18 11.98 -9.98 0.57
N LEU A 19 11.19 -8.91 0.55
CA LEU A 19 10.08 -8.68 -0.37
C LEU A 19 10.34 -7.36 -1.09
N GLY A 20 9.91 -7.26 -2.34
CA GLY A 20 10.16 -6.07 -3.15
C GLY A 20 9.10 -5.90 -4.23
N SER A 21 8.68 -4.66 -4.45
CA SER A 21 7.76 -4.30 -5.52
C SER A 21 8.14 -2.93 -6.07
N GLU A 22 7.97 -2.76 -7.38
CA GLU A 22 8.09 -1.46 -8.03
C GLU A 22 6.91 -1.30 -8.99
N ILE A 23 6.22 -0.17 -8.86
CA ILE A 23 5.09 0.19 -9.71
C ILE A 23 5.50 1.42 -10.51
N GLU A 24 5.39 1.31 -11.82
CA GLU A 24 5.58 2.42 -12.76
C GLU A 24 4.25 2.77 -13.43
N VAL A 25 3.87 4.05 -13.39
CA VAL A 25 2.65 4.55 -14.02
C VAL A 25 2.99 5.65 -15.03
N PRO A 26 2.72 5.45 -16.33
CA PRO A 26 2.95 6.48 -17.32
C PRO A 26 1.84 7.54 -17.28
N TYR A 27 2.24 8.80 -17.27
CA TYR A 27 1.38 9.95 -17.49
C TYR A 27 1.62 10.50 -18.89
N TYR A 28 0.63 10.40 -19.77
CA TYR A 28 0.75 10.86 -21.15
C TYR A 28 0.76 12.38 -21.22
N LEU A 29 1.76 12.92 -21.89
CA LEU A 29 1.88 14.34 -22.16
C LEU A 29 1.09 14.72 -23.43
N PRO A 30 0.87 16.03 -23.68
CA PRO A 30 0.25 16.48 -24.91
C PRO A 30 0.97 15.93 -26.14
N ILE A 31 0.19 15.61 -27.18
CA ILE A 31 0.76 15.12 -28.43
C ILE A 31 1.65 16.23 -29.07
N PRO A 32 2.85 15.88 -29.59
CA PRO A 32 3.73 16.82 -30.27
C PRO A 32 3.01 17.58 -31.38
N ALA A 33 3.39 18.84 -31.59
CA ALA A 33 2.66 19.73 -32.51
C ALA A 33 2.64 19.21 -33.95
N ASP A 34 3.73 18.58 -34.40
CA ASP A 34 3.90 17.96 -35.71
C ASP A 34 3.12 16.65 -35.88
N LYS A 35 2.49 16.15 -34.81
CA LYS A 35 1.69 14.92 -34.78
C LYS A 35 0.21 15.19 -34.50
N ARG A 36 -0.19 16.46 -34.33
CA ARG A 36 -1.60 16.83 -34.13
C ARG A 36 -2.38 16.64 -35.42
N ASP A 37 -3.56 16.06 -35.29
CA ASP A 37 -4.56 16.08 -36.34
C ASP A 37 -5.54 17.22 -36.05
N ASP A 38 -5.71 18.14 -37.01
CA ASP A 38 -6.59 19.30 -36.88
C ASP A 38 -8.07 18.92 -36.67
N ASN A 39 -8.48 17.72 -37.10
CA ASN A 39 -9.82 17.18 -36.89
C ASN A 39 -9.91 16.39 -35.57
N GLY A 40 -8.82 16.29 -34.79
CA GLY A 40 -8.77 15.54 -33.54
C GLY A 40 -8.95 14.03 -33.70
N THR A 41 -8.77 13.50 -34.91
CA THR A 41 -8.95 12.07 -35.21
C THR A 41 -7.62 11.34 -35.09
N TYR A 42 -7.45 10.55 -34.02
CA TYR A 42 -6.21 9.83 -33.75
C TYR A 42 -6.38 8.31 -33.92
N ALA A 43 -5.27 7.63 -34.20
CA ALA A 43 -5.27 6.18 -34.32
C ALA A 43 -5.68 5.51 -33.00
N LEU A 44 -6.57 4.51 -33.10
CA LEU A 44 -6.83 3.58 -32.02
C LEU A 44 -5.52 2.83 -31.71
N SER A 45 -5.02 3.02 -30.50
CA SER A 45 -3.76 2.42 -30.06
C SER A 45 -3.89 1.93 -28.62
N LYS A 46 -3.06 0.94 -28.29
CA LYS A 46 -2.91 0.44 -26.93
C LYS A 46 -2.12 1.46 -26.11
N SER A 47 -2.49 1.66 -24.85
CA SER A 47 -1.67 2.38 -23.88
C SER A 47 -0.29 1.71 -23.73
N VAL A 48 0.77 2.46 -23.46
CA VAL A 48 2.15 1.95 -23.35
C VAL A 48 2.34 0.94 -22.23
N ASP A 49 1.52 1.04 -21.18
CA ASP A 49 1.44 0.09 -20.07
C ASP A 49 0.45 -1.06 -20.31
N GLY A 50 -0.21 -1.07 -21.47
CA GLY A 50 -1.09 -2.15 -21.91
C GLY A 50 -2.45 -2.23 -21.22
N ARG A 51 -2.84 -1.25 -20.40
CA ARG A 51 -4.09 -1.24 -19.61
C ARG A 51 -5.36 -0.96 -20.43
N PHE A 52 -5.28 -0.18 -21.51
CA PHE A 52 -6.47 0.21 -22.28
C PHE A 52 -6.16 0.50 -23.75
N TYR A 53 -7.22 0.65 -24.55
CA TYR A 53 -7.17 1.09 -25.95
C TYR A 53 -8.03 2.34 -26.12
N ALA A 54 -7.50 3.35 -26.82
CA ALA A 54 -8.26 4.56 -27.15
C ALA A 54 -7.74 5.22 -28.43
N MET A 55 -8.59 5.99 -29.11
CA MET A 55 -8.22 6.83 -30.25
C MET A 55 -7.50 8.10 -29.77
N LEU A 56 -6.34 7.89 -29.15
CA LEU A 56 -5.49 8.96 -28.61
C LEU A 56 -4.06 8.93 -29.15
N ASP A 57 -3.70 7.94 -29.99
CA ASP A 57 -2.35 7.74 -30.53
C ASP A 57 -1.24 7.75 -29.45
N PHE A 58 -1.31 6.79 -28.52
CA PHE A 58 -0.36 6.68 -27.41
C PHE A 58 1.09 6.45 -27.87
N THR A 59 1.29 5.84 -29.04
CA THR A 59 2.62 5.59 -29.61
C THR A 59 3.40 6.89 -29.82
N ASN A 60 2.71 7.97 -30.21
CA ASN A 60 3.34 9.28 -30.48
C ASN A 60 3.26 10.24 -29.29
N ARG A 61 2.75 9.81 -28.13
CA ARG A 61 2.68 10.64 -26.92
C ARG A 61 3.90 10.40 -26.03
N PRO A 62 4.69 11.45 -25.74
CA PRO A 62 5.67 11.36 -24.68
C PRO A 62 5.01 11.03 -23.34
N THR A 63 5.71 10.32 -22.47
CA THR A 63 5.23 9.97 -21.14
C THR A 63 6.18 10.47 -20.07
N SER A 64 5.62 11.02 -19.00
CA SER A 64 6.31 11.18 -17.72
C SER A 64 5.93 10.00 -16.84
N VAL A 65 6.90 9.18 -16.45
CA VAL A 65 6.66 8.01 -15.60
C VAL A 65 6.75 8.40 -14.13
N ARG A 66 5.78 7.94 -13.35
CA ARG A 66 5.75 8.04 -11.90
C ARG A 66 6.11 6.70 -11.29
N ARG A 67 6.90 6.71 -10.22
CA ARG A 67 7.44 5.48 -9.61
C ARG A 67 7.09 5.39 -8.13
N LEU A 68 6.85 4.17 -7.67
CA LEU A 68 6.86 3.83 -6.26
C LEU A 68 7.53 2.47 -6.10
N LYS A 69 8.60 2.45 -5.33
CA LYS A 69 9.33 1.25 -4.98
C LYS A 69 9.17 1.01 -3.49
N THR A 70 8.79 -0.21 -3.13
CA THR A 70 8.64 -0.66 -1.75
C THR A 70 9.50 -1.89 -1.56
N ASP A 71 10.51 -1.76 -0.70
CA ASP A 71 11.33 -2.87 -0.22
C ASP A 71 10.94 -3.17 1.24
N VAL A 72 10.83 -4.45 1.58
CA VAL A 72 10.54 -4.91 2.94
C VAL A 72 11.55 -5.98 3.34
N GLU A 73 12.25 -5.75 4.44
CA GLU A 73 13.13 -6.73 5.08
C GLU A 73 12.52 -7.17 6.41
N ILE A 74 12.26 -8.47 6.57
CA ILE A 74 11.62 -9.03 7.75
C ILE A 74 12.65 -9.85 8.52
N LYS A 75 12.91 -9.47 9.77
CA LYS A 75 13.91 -10.08 10.65
C LYS A 75 13.24 -10.76 11.83
N PRO A 76 13.52 -12.05 12.10
CA PRO A 76 13.04 -12.69 13.31
C PRO A 76 13.71 -12.08 14.54
N THR A 77 12.94 -11.90 15.61
CA THR A 77 13.44 -11.51 16.93
C THR A 77 13.21 -12.66 17.92
N LYS A 78 13.69 -12.51 19.17
CA LYS A 78 13.45 -13.52 20.22
C LYS A 78 11.95 -13.78 20.48
N LYS A 79 11.09 -12.81 20.19
CA LYS A 79 9.65 -12.85 20.50
C LYS A 79 8.80 -12.23 19.38
N GLY A 80 9.15 -12.40 18.12
CA GLY A 80 8.37 -11.87 17.00
C GLY A 80 9.22 -11.46 15.82
N TYR A 81 8.90 -10.31 15.20
CA TYR A 81 9.53 -9.86 13.95
C TYR A 81 9.70 -8.34 13.91
N ASP A 82 10.78 -7.89 13.29
CA ASP A 82 10.94 -6.51 12.85
C ASP A 82 10.77 -6.47 11.33
N LEU A 83 9.89 -5.60 10.83
CA LEU A 83 9.66 -5.40 9.40
C LEU A 83 10.16 -4.00 9.03
N ASP A 84 11.29 -3.95 8.33
CA ASP A 84 11.91 -2.72 7.85
C ASP A 84 11.36 -2.39 6.46
N PHE A 85 10.62 -1.29 6.34
CA PHE A 85 10.09 -0.77 5.09
C PHE A 85 10.95 0.39 4.58
N GLU A 86 11.35 0.31 3.31
CA GLU A 86 11.90 1.43 2.56
C GLU A 86 11.01 1.70 1.35
N VAL A 87 10.35 2.86 1.36
CA VAL A 87 9.45 3.30 0.29
C VAL A 87 10.01 4.55 -0.37
N THR A 88 10.29 4.46 -1.67
CA THR A 88 10.92 5.52 -2.48
C THR A 88 10.17 5.73 -3.80
N GLY A 89 10.49 6.81 -4.52
CA GLY A 89 9.80 7.17 -5.77
C GLY A 89 9.23 8.58 -5.68
N GLU A 90 7.93 8.73 -5.97
CA GLU A 90 7.24 10.02 -5.85
C GLU A 90 7.19 10.52 -4.40
N ASP A 91 7.34 11.82 -4.22
CA ASP A 91 7.19 12.49 -2.92
C ASP A 91 5.71 12.69 -2.57
N ASN A 92 5.41 12.72 -1.27
CA ASN A 92 4.11 13.08 -0.72
C ASN A 92 2.97 12.13 -1.13
N VAL A 93 3.27 10.86 -1.39
CA VAL A 93 2.25 9.82 -1.60
C VAL A 93 1.84 9.25 -0.25
N GLU A 94 0.54 9.28 0.04
CA GLU A 94 -0.04 8.71 1.25
C GLU A 94 0.14 7.18 1.27
N LEU A 95 0.54 6.66 2.43
CA LEU A 95 0.72 5.24 2.69
C LEU A 95 -0.11 4.83 3.90
N THR A 96 -0.69 3.64 3.83
CA THR A 96 -1.39 3.01 4.96
C THR A 96 -0.86 1.59 5.13
N PHE A 97 -0.39 1.28 6.34
CA PHE A 97 -0.13 -0.08 6.77
C PHE A 97 -1.39 -0.58 7.47
N GLU A 98 -1.95 -1.67 6.98
CA GLU A 98 -3.11 -2.33 7.57
C GLU A 98 -2.68 -3.61 8.28
N LEU A 99 -2.97 -3.69 9.58
CA LEU A 99 -2.83 -4.89 10.37
C LEU A 99 -4.22 -5.47 10.66
N THR A 100 -4.46 -6.70 10.24
CA THR A 100 -5.73 -7.39 10.50
C THR A 100 -5.57 -8.35 11.68
N PHE A 101 -6.43 -8.22 12.69
CA PHE A 101 -6.47 -9.07 13.87
C PHE A 101 -7.78 -9.85 13.93
N ARG A 102 -7.76 -10.99 14.63
CA ARG A 102 -8.98 -11.79 14.85
C ARG A 102 -10.03 -11.00 15.65
N GLU A 103 -11.30 -11.29 15.41
CA GLU A 103 -12.40 -10.78 16.22
C GLU A 103 -12.37 -11.32 17.68
N GLY A 104 -13.09 -10.66 18.59
CA GLY A 104 -13.21 -11.08 19.99
C GLY A 104 -12.05 -10.69 20.90
N GLY A 105 -10.99 -10.10 20.37
CA GLY A 105 -9.88 -9.55 21.15
C GLY A 105 -10.10 -8.12 21.63
N LYS A 106 -9.17 -7.62 22.44
CA LYS A 106 -9.17 -6.26 22.99
C LYS A 106 -7.92 -5.51 22.57
N PHE A 107 -8.11 -4.24 22.19
CA PHE A 107 -7.01 -3.35 21.85
C PHE A 107 -6.66 -2.38 22.98
N LYS A 108 -5.39 -2.00 23.06
CA LYS A 108 -4.89 -0.84 23.82
C LYS A 108 -3.92 -0.04 22.97
N GLY A 109 -3.77 1.25 23.30
CA GLY A 109 -2.80 2.13 22.63
C GLY A 109 -3.22 2.56 21.22
N VAL A 110 -4.44 2.25 20.80
CA VAL A 110 -5.01 2.66 19.50
C VAL A 110 -6.21 3.55 19.70
N LYS A 111 -6.46 4.44 18.74
CA LYS A 111 -7.67 5.26 18.69
C LYS A 111 -8.75 4.53 17.90
N GLU A 112 -9.92 4.37 18.50
CA GLU A 112 -11.11 3.86 17.82
C GLU A 112 -11.72 4.94 16.91
N ILE A 113 -12.15 4.52 15.72
CA ILE A 113 -12.82 5.35 14.70
C ILE A 113 -13.99 4.54 14.15
N LEU A 114 -15.15 5.16 13.97
CA LEU A 114 -16.24 4.59 13.18
C LEU A 114 -16.11 5.09 11.75
N ASP A 115 -16.07 4.18 10.78
CA ASP A 115 -16.10 4.54 9.37
C ASP A 115 -17.52 4.90 8.89
N SER A 116 -17.67 5.18 7.59
CA SER A 116 -18.95 5.57 6.98
C SER A 116 -20.02 4.48 7.06
N ASP A 117 -19.62 3.22 7.22
CA ASP A 117 -20.52 2.06 7.27
C ASP A 117 -20.81 1.64 8.72
N ASN A 118 -20.44 2.47 9.70
CA ASN A 118 -20.47 2.18 11.14
C ASN A 118 -19.61 0.98 11.55
N THR A 119 -18.57 0.66 10.77
CA THR A 119 -17.60 -0.35 11.14
C THR A 119 -16.53 0.28 12.03
N THR A 120 -16.23 -0.38 13.14
CA THR A 120 -15.16 0.04 14.03
C THR A 120 -13.80 -0.30 13.41
N ILE A 121 -12.99 0.73 13.20
CA ILE A 121 -11.59 0.62 12.83
C ILE A 121 -10.69 1.26 13.89
N TYR A 122 -9.42 0.91 13.88
CA TYR A 122 -8.45 1.42 14.85
C TYR A 122 -7.30 2.15 14.16
N HIS A 123 -6.80 3.22 14.75
CA HIS A 123 -5.64 3.98 14.26
C HIS A 123 -4.56 4.03 15.35
N LEU A 124 -3.38 3.51 15.05
CA LEU A 124 -2.18 3.67 15.87
C LEU A 124 -1.42 4.93 15.43
N ILE A 125 -1.72 6.05 16.07
CA ILE A 125 -1.13 7.37 15.73
C ILE A 125 0.31 7.48 16.26
N GLU A 126 0.55 6.98 17.47
CA GLU A 126 1.84 7.07 18.16
C GLU A 126 2.04 5.89 19.12
N GLY A 127 3.27 5.74 19.64
CA GLY A 127 3.57 4.71 20.64
C GLY A 127 3.34 3.30 20.10
N LYS A 128 3.02 2.34 20.97
CA LYS A 128 2.78 0.94 20.60
C LYS A 128 1.34 0.56 20.90
N GLY A 129 0.76 -0.24 20.01
CA GLY A 129 -0.51 -0.91 20.22
C GLY A 129 -0.34 -2.29 20.83
N GLU A 130 -1.39 -2.78 21.46
CA GLU A 130 -1.49 -4.12 22.02
C GLU A 130 -2.84 -4.71 21.61
N TYR A 131 -2.83 -5.95 21.15
CA TYR A 131 -4.00 -6.79 20.92
C TYR A 131 -3.90 -8.02 21.83
N SER A 132 -5.00 -8.38 22.49
CA SER A 132 -5.06 -9.54 23.38
C SER A 132 -6.33 -10.35 23.16
N VAL A 133 -6.22 -11.68 23.15
CA VAL A 133 -7.35 -12.61 23.03
C VAL A 133 -7.05 -13.88 23.82
N GLY A 134 -7.90 -14.21 24.80
CA GLY A 134 -7.56 -15.26 25.76
C GLY A 134 -6.26 -14.93 26.50
N ASP A 135 -5.31 -15.87 26.47
CA ASP A 135 -3.97 -15.71 27.05
C ASP A 135 -2.94 -15.14 26.06
N ASP A 136 -3.28 -15.02 24.77
CA ASP A 136 -2.37 -14.58 23.73
C ASP A 136 -2.31 -13.04 23.65
N LYS A 137 -1.11 -12.52 23.41
CA LYS A 137 -0.86 -11.08 23.23
C LYS A 137 0.06 -10.77 22.06
N ILE A 138 -0.33 -9.78 21.27
CA ILE A 138 0.48 -9.18 20.20
C ILE A 138 0.72 -7.71 20.55
N THR A 139 1.98 -7.26 20.50
CA THR A 139 2.35 -5.84 20.50
C THR A 139 2.80 -5.43 19.11
N PHE A 140 2.42 -4.23 18.67
CA PHE A 140 2.72 -3.73 17.32
C PHE A 140 3.01 -2.23 17.33
N GLY A 141 3.82 -1.76 16.38
CA GLY A 141 4.12 -0.35 16.18
C GLY A 141 5.62 -0.09 15.94
N PRO A 142 6.07 1.17 16.04
CA PRO A 142 5.33 2.31 16.59
C PRO A 142 4.29 2.88 15.63
N GLY A 143 3.34 3.67 16.13
CA GLY A 143 2.55 4.57 15.28
C GLY A 143 3.44 5.58 14.55
N ASN A 144 2.97 6.11 13.43
CA ASN A 144 3.78 6.95 12.53
C ASN A 144 3.07 8.26 12.14
N GLY A 145 2.28 8.81 13.08
CA GLY A 145 1.61 10.10 12.92
C GLY A 145 0.14 9.98 12.54
N LYS A 146 -0.50 11.15 12.43
CA LYS A 146 -1.92 11.29 12.12
C LYS A 146 -2.09 11.70 10.65
N GLY A 147 -1.99 10.73 9.76
CA GLY A 147 -2.34 10.88 8.33
C GLY A 147 -3.77 10.43 8.02
N PRO A 148 -4.24 10.65 6.78
CA PRO A 148 -5.45 10.02 6.28
C PRO A 148 -5.25 8.50 6.17
N ILE A 149 -6.32 7.76 6.47
CA ILE A 149 -6.37 6.31 6.26
C ILE A 149 -6.94 6.11 4.86
N ALA A 150 -6.11 5.59 3.95
CA ALA A 150 -6.50 5.29 2.59
C ALA A 150 -6.20 3.81 2.31
N ALA A 151 -7.23 2.98 2.48
CA ALA A 151 -7.20 1.54 2.24
C ALA A 151 -8.42 1.14 1.41
N ASP A 152 -8.25 1.09 0.08
CA ASP A 152 -9.30 0.68 -0.87
C ASP A 152 -8.76 -0.43 -1.77
N ALA A 153 -9.60 -1.42 -2.07
CA ALA A 153 -9.26 -2.58 -2.90
C ALA A 153 -8.79 -2.19 -4.32
N GLY A 154 -9.16 -1.00 -4.78
CA GLY A 154 -8.87 -0.46 -6.10
C GLY A 154 -9.81 -0.99 -7.19
N GLU A 155 -9.85 -0.26 -8.31
CA GLU A 155 -10.75 -0.53 -9.44
C GLU A 155 -10.62 -1.96 -10.00
N GLN A 156 -9.43 -2.55 -9.93
CA GLN A 156 -9.18 -3.92 -10.37
C GLN A 156 -10.06 -4.96 -9.66
N TYR A 157 -10.49 -4.68 -8.43
CA TYR A 157 -11.34 -5.58 -7.65
C TYR A 157 -12.77 -5.05 -7.59
N SER A 158 -12.96 -3.77 -7.28
CA SER A 158 -14.28 -3.21 -7.03
C SER A 158 -15.21 -3.25 -8.25
N TRP A 159 -14.68 -3.08 -9.47
CA TRP A 159 -15.48 -3.16 -10.71
C TRP A 159 -16.05 -4.55 -10.99
N HIS A 160 -15.44 -5.60 -10.43
CA HIS A 160 -15.92 -6.98 -10.51
C HIS A 160 -16.71 -7.40 -9.27
N GLY A 161 -17.06 -6.45 -8.38
CA GLY A 161 -17.71 -6.74 -7.10
C GLY A 161 -16.80 -7.48 -6.11
N GLY A 162 -15.48 -7.45 -6.32
CA GLY A 162 -14.48 -8.02 -5.43
C GLY A 162 -14.02 -7.04 -4.35
N ASN A 163 -13.38 -7.58 -3.30
CA ASN A 163 -12.78 -6.81 -2.21
C ASN A 163 -11.39 -7.40 -1.84
N LEU A 164 -10.54 -6.58 -1.23
CA LEU A 164 -9.24 -6.95 -0.67
C LEU A 164 -9.16 -6.81 0.86
N THR A 165 -10.25 -6.42 1.52
CA THR A 165 -10.31 -6.41 2.99
C THR A 165 -10.38 -7.83 3.54
N LEU A 166 -9.44 -8.17 4.42
CA LEU A 166 -9.47 -9.43 5.16
C LEU A 166 -10.51 -9.36 6.27
N GLN A 167 -11.13 -10.48 6.63
CA GLN A 167 -12.04 -10.51 7.78
C GLN A 167 -11.28 -10.29 9.10
N GLY A 168 -11.81 -9.42 9.95
CA GLY A 168 -11.26 -9.16 11.28
C GLY A 168 -11.34 -7.69 11.69
N ASN A 169 -10.64 -7.36 12.77
CA ASN A 169 -10.47 -5.99 13.23
C ASN A 169 -9.23 -5.37 12.58
N HIS A 170 -9.37 -4.17 12.03
CA HIS A 170 -8.30 -3.48 11.31
C HIS A 170 -7.66 -2.40 12.17
N VAL A 171 -6.32 -2.43 12.26
CA VAL A 171 -5.53 -1.34 12.80
C VAL A 171 -4.70 -0.72 11.69
N TYR A 172 -4.80 0.59 11.56
CA TYR A 172 -4.08 1.37 10.55
C TYR A 172 -2.93 2.16 11.18
N ILE A 173 -1.80 2.17 10.46
CA ILE A 173 -0.67 3.08 10.70
C ILE A 173 -0.48 3.86 9.40
N THR A 174 -0.36 5.17 9.49
CA THR A 174 -0.27 6.04 8.32
C THR A 174 1.15 6.51 8.07
N GLY A 175 1.43 6.92 6.84
CA GLY A 175 2.74 7.44 6.45
C GLY A 175 2.67 8.19 5.13
N THR A 176 3.80 8.73 4.72
CA THR A 176 3.92 9.47 3.47
C THR A 176 5.29 9.23 2.86
N THR A 177 5.37 9.06 1.55
CA THR A 177 6.64 8.85 0.85
C THR A 177 7.48 10.13 0.75
N PRO A 178 8.81 10.00 0.66
CA PRO A 178 9.59 8.79 0.90
C PRO A 178 9.60 8.40 2.39
N LEU A 179 9.61 7.10 2.67
CA LEU A 179 9.44 6.57 4.04
C LEU A 179 10.50 5.52 4.36
N LYS A 180 11.15 5.65 5.52
CA LYS A 180 11.84 4.56 6.21
C LYS A 180 11.15 4.30 7.52
N TYR A 181 10.64 3.09 7.70
CA TYR A 181 9.79 2.76 8.85
C TYR A 181 9.98 1.31 9.26
N THR A 182 10.18 1.07 10.55
CA THR A 182 10.27 -0.29 11.12
C THR A 182 9.03 -0.58 11.93
N LEU A 183 8.26 -1.58 11.51
CA LEU A 183 7.17 -2.14 12.30
C LEU A 183 7.69 -3.29 13.15
N ASN A 184 7.68 -3.12 14.47
CA ASN A 184 7.97 -4.18 15.42
C ASN A 184 6.70 -4.96 15.73
N LEU A 185 6.77 -6.27 15.64
CA LEU A 185 5.73 -7.21 16.08
C LEU A 185 6.30 -8.07 17.23
N GLY A 186 5.64 -8.05 18.38
CA GLY A 186 6.00 -8.84 19.55
C GLY A 186 4.90 -9.80 19.95
N PHE A 187 5.23 -11.04 20.26
CA PHE A 187 4.32 -12.13 20.65
C PHE A 187 4.63 -12.58 22.07
N ALA A 188 3.59 -12.75 22.88
CA ALA A 188 3.67 -13.19 24.27
C ALA A 188 2.47 -14.06 24.64
#